data_AF-A0A9E5NE96-F1
#
_entry.id   AF-A0A9E5NE96-F1
#
_cell.length_a   1.000
_cell.length_b   1.000
_cell.length_c   1.000
_cell.angle_alpha   90.00
_cell.angle_beta   90.00
_cell.angle_gamma   90.00
#
_symmetry.space_group_name_H-M   'P 1'
#
loop_
_entity.id
_entity.type
_entity.pdbx_description
1 polymer ?
#
loop_
_entity_poly.entity_id
_entity_poly.type
_entity_poly.pdbx_seq_one_letter_code
_entity_poly.pdbx_strand_id
1 'polypeptide(L)'
;MGEMMNQGSEADQSQAVLKEAEGEKAAAEDAAATVTRLTAQQQKQEFYWKRQAEKLQREMEAARKAAEAEVNILRAEKEETLTRMQTAEKKASRLTAIVEAGLPPELAQLVPETDPEKVNEYIEKLRPLAERLRSGGPAGTLTNPARSASGDAARLTQLAASAGRGDRRALREYAHLREKMRSGR
;
A
#
# COMPACT_ATOMS: atom_id res chain seq x y z
N MET A 1 7.00 52.29 116.92
CA MET A 1 7.59 51.00 116.50
C MET A 1 6.44 50.02 116.39
N GLY A 2 6.18 49.32 115.30
CA GLY A 2 6.85 49.18 114.01
C GLY A 2 6.04 48.12 113.25
N GLU A 3 5.92 48.33 111.96
CA GLU A 3 5.12 47.58 110.98
C GLU A 3 5.08 46.05 111.20
N MET A 4 3.87 45.49 111.24
CA MET A 4 3.63 44.09 110.87
C MET A 4 2.27 44.05 110.17
N MET A 5 2.27 43.91 108.85
CA MET A 5 1.20 43.31 108.02
C MET A 5 1.44 43.69 106.55
N ASN A 6 2.18 42.87 105.79
CA ASN A 6 1.93 42.63 104.35
C ASN A 6 2.88 41.54 103.79
N GLN A 7 2.53 40.26 103.91
CA GLN A 7 3.26 39.17 103.22
C GLN A 7 2.32 38.10 102.60
N GLY A 8 1.01 38.35 102.55
CA GLY A 8 0.02 37.38 102.06
C GLY A 8 -0.40 37.54 100.59
N SER A 9 0.02 38.59 99.88
CA SER A 9 -0.53 38.92 98.54
C SER A 9 0.33 38.49 97.35
N GLU A 10 1.60 38.17 97.54
CA GLU A 10 2.53 37.90 96.43
C GLU A 10 2.56 36.42 96.02
N ALA A 11 2.35 35.50 96.98
CA ALA A 11 2.37 34.05 96.73
C ALA A 11 1.14 33.56 95.92
N ASP A 12 -0.05 34.11 96.20
CA ASP A 12 -1.27 33.78 95.45
C ASP A 12 -1.29 34.39 94.04
N GLN A 13 -0.72 35.59 93.86
CA GLN A 13 -0.56 36.19 92.52
C GLN A 13 0.47 35.44 91.68
N SER A 14 1.56 34.95 92.29
CA SER A 14 2.59 34.16 91.60
C SER A 14 2.07 32.80 91.13
N GLN A 15 1.21 32.14 91.90
CA GLN A 15 0.57 30.88 91.49
C GLN A 15 -0.53 31.08 90.44
N ALA A 16 -1.25 32.21 90.45
CA ALA A 16 -2.24 32.54 89.43
C ALA A 16 -1.57 32.79 88.06
N VAL A 17 -0.46 33.54 88.03
CA VAL A 17 0.30 33.82 86.79
C VAL A 17 0.94 32.55 86.22
N LEU A 18 1.44 31.63 87.07
CA LEU A 18 1.96 30.34 86.61
C LEU A 18 0.87 29.44 86.00
N LYS A 19 -0.33 29.41 86.59
CA LYS A 19 -1.47 28.64 86.04
C LYS A 19 -2.01 29.25 84.75
N GLU A 20 -2.03 30.57 84.61
CA GLU A 20 -2.40 31.24 83.36
C GLU A 20 -1.35 31.00 82.26
N ALA A 21 -0.06 31.05 82.58
CA ALA A 21 1.03 30.76 81.65
C ALA A 21 1.07 29.27 81.22
N GLU A 22 0.70 28.34 82.09
CA GLU A 22 0.51 26.93 81.75
C GLU A 22 -0.74 26.71 80.88
N GLY A 23 -1.82 27.45 81.13
CA GLY A 23 -3.02 27.47 80.29
C GLY A 23 -2.76 28.02 78.89
N GLU A 24 -1.97 29.10 78.77
CA GLU A 24 -1.55 29.66 77.48
C GLU A 24 -0.61 28.73 76.70
N LYS A 25 0.30 28.03 77.40
CA LYS A 25 1.14 27.00 76.76
C LYS A 25 0.32 25.81 76.27
N ALA A 26 -0.63 25.32 77.07
CA ALA A 26 -1.53 24.25 76.66
C ALA A 26 -2.41 24.67 75.46
N ALA A 27 -2.92 25.91 75.46
CA ALA A 27 -3.68 26.46 74.33
C ALA A 27 -2.82 26.64 73.06
N ALA A 28 -1.54 27.03 73.20
CA ALA A 28 -0.61 27.15 72.08
C ALA A 28 -0.22 25.78 71.49
N GLU A 29 -0.06 24.75 72.33
CA GLU A 29 0.21 23.38 71.89
C GLU A 29 -1.00 22.76 71.18
N ASP A 30 -2.22 22.98 71.66
CA ASP A 30 -3.44 22.55 70.97
C ASP A 30 -3.67 23.32 69.65
N ALA A 31 -3.33 24.61 69.59
CA ALA A 31 -3.35 25.39 68.35
C ALA A 31 -2.32 24.86 67.33
N ALA A 32 -1.11 24.50 67.76
CA ALA A 32 -0.10 23.89 66.88
C ALA A 32 -0.53 22.50 66.39
N ALA A 33 -1.14 21.69 67.26
CA ALA A 33 -1.66 20.36 66.90
C ALA A 33 -2.81 20.44 65.89
N THR A 34 -3.71 21.42 66.04
CA THR A 34 -4.83 21.63 65.09
C THR A 34 -4.35 22.12 63.72
N VAL A 35 -3.39 23.04 63.67
CA VAL A 35 -2.75 23.47 62.41
C VAL A 35 -2.07 22.29 61.72
N THR A 36 -1.34 21.46 62.46
CA THR A 36 -0.66 20.28 61.90
C THR A 36 -1.64 19.23 61.34
N ARG A 37 -2.81 19.06 61.99
CA ARG A 37 -3.88 18.18 61.48
C ARG A 37 -4.53 18.74 60.22
N LEU A 38 -4.77 20.05 60.16
CA LEU A 38 -5.35 20.72 58.99
C LEU A 38 -4.40 20.66 57.80
N THR A 39 -3.11 20.93 57.98
CA THR A 39 -2.11 20.81 56.90
C THR A 39 -1.98 19.37 56.42
N ALA A 40 -1.98 18.38 57.31
CA ALA A 40 -1.96 16.97 56.93
C ALA A 40 -3.24 16.56 56.16
N GLN A 41 -4.41 17.12 56.49
CA GLN A 41 -5.64 16.89 55.74
C GLN A 41 -5.59 17.53 54.35
N GLN A 42 -5.11 18.78 54.25
CA GLN A 42 -4.94 19.47 52.97
C GLN A 42 -3.96 18.73 52.05
N GLN A 43 -2.82 18.28 52.57
CA GLN A 43 -1.86 17.47 51.81
C GLN A 43 -2.49 16.17 51.29
N LYS A 44 -3.26 15.45 52.11
CA LYS A 44 -3.98 14.24 51.66
C LYS A 44 -4.95 14.53 50.51
N GLN A 45 -5.65 15.66 50.56
CA GLN A 45 -6.55 16.09 49.48
C GLN A 45 -5.76 16.45 48.21
N GLU A 46 -4.63 17.16 48.33
CA GLU A 46 -3.76 17.45 47.19
C GLU A 46 -3.22 16.18 46.54
N PHE A 47 -2.77 15.21 47.33
CA PHE A 47 -2.30 13.92 46.81
C PHE A 47 -3.41 13.18 46.06
N TYR A 48 -4.63 13.19 46.59
CA TYR A 48 -5.79 12.60 45.93
C TYR A 48 -6.04 13.26 44.57
N TRP A 49 -6.10 14.60 44.53
CA TRP A 49 -6.34 15.33 43.28
C TRP A 49 -5.20 15.20 42.28
N LYS A 50 -3.95 15.23 42.72
CA LYS A 50 -2.77 14.97 41.88
C LYS A 50 -2.84 13.60 41.24
N ARG A 51 -3.22 12.56 42.01
CA ARG A 51 -3.37 11.20 41.49
C ARG A 51 -4.52 11.07 40.50
N GLN A 52 -5.64 11.75 40.75
CA GLN A 52 -6.77 11.80 39.81
C GLN A 52 -6.40 12.52 38.51
N ALA A 53 -5.67 13.64 38.60
CA ALA A 53 -5.18 14.37 37.43
C ALA A 53 -4.20 13.53 36.61
N GLU A 54 -3.26 12.84 37.26
CA GLU A 54 -2.33 11.93 36.59
C GLU A 54 -3.06 10.77 35.91
N LYS A 55 -4.06 10.19 36.58
CA LYS A 55 -4.89 9.12 35.99
C LYS A 55 -5.61 9.61 34.74
N LEU A 56 -6.26 10.77 34.83
CA LEU A 56 -6.98 11.37 33.70
C LEU A 56 -6.02 11.73 32.56
N GLN A 57 -4.83 12.22 32.86
CA GLN A 57 -3.81 12.49 31.84
C GLN A 57 -3.38 11.21 31.13
N ARG A 58 -3.13 10.13 31.86
CA ARG A 58 -2.79 8.82 31.26
C ARG A 58 -3.92 8.29 30.38
N GLU A 59 -5.17 8.44 30.80
CA GLU A 59 -6.34 8.04 30.00
C GLU A 59 -6.46 8.86 28.72
N MET A 60 -6.25 10.18 28.79
CA MET A 60 -6.26 11.06 27.62
C MET A 60 -5.11 10.76 26.65
N GLU A 61 -3.91 10.48 27.16
CA GLU A 61 -2.77 10.09 26.33
C GLU A 61 -2.99 8.71 25.69
N ALA A 62 -3.58 7.76 26.41
CA ALA A 62 -3.95 6.46 25.86
C ALA A 62 -5.02 6.60 24.76
N ALA A 63 -6.03 7.44 24.97
CA ALA A 63 -7.06 7.73 23.97
C ALA A 63 -6.48 8.42 22.72
N ARG A 64 -5.56 9.37 22.88
CA ARG A 64 -4.86 10.00 21.75
C ARG A 64 -4.04 9.00 20.97
N LYS A 65 -3.26 8.15 21.65
CA LYS A 65 -2.47 7.09 21.00
C LYS A 65 -3.35 6.10 20.24
N ALA A 66 -4.50 5.72 20.80
CA ALA A 66 -5.46 4.85 20.13
C ALA A 66 -6.05 5.50 18.88
N ALA A 67 -6.46 6.78 18.98
CA ALA A 67 -6.97 7.53 17.84
C ALA A 67 -5.92 7.74 16.74
N GLU A 68 -4.67 8.04 17.10
CA GLU A 68 -3.56 8.16 16.16
C GLU A 68 -3.26 6.81 15.46
N ALA A 69 -3.32 5.70 16.20
CA ALA A 69 -3.16 4.37 15.62
C ALA A 69 -4.27 4.05 14.61
N GLU A 70 -5.54 4.36 14.92
CA GLU A 70 -6.67 4.17 14.01
C GLU A 70 -6.53 5.03 12.74
N VAL A 71 -6.14 6.30 12.89
CA VAL A 71 -5.87 7.19 11.74
C VAL A 71 -4.74 6.64 10.86
N ASN A 72 -3.69 6.09 11.47
CA ASN A 72 -2.59 5.49 10.73
C ASN A 72 -3.00 4.23 9.97
N ILE A 73 -3.84 3.37 10.56
CA ILE A 73 -4.41 2.21 9.88
C ILE A 73 -5.24 2.66 8.68
N LEU A 74 -6.15 3.63 8.87
CA LEU A 74 -6.98 4.16 7.80
C LEU A 74 -6.17 4.84 6.69
N ARG A 75 -5.05 5.49 7.02
CA ARG A 75 -4.13 6.05 6.02
C ARG A 75 -3.45 4.94 5.22
N ALA A 76 -2.94 3.91 5.89
CA ALA A 76 -2.31 2.78 5.21
C ALA A 76 -3.29 2.06 4.27
N GLU A 77 -4.53 1.80 4.71
CA GLU A 77 -5.58 1.22 3.86
C GLU A 77 -5.89 2.11 2.65
N LYS A 78 -5.98 3.43 2.84
CA LYS A 78 -6.19 4.37 1.73
C LYS A 78 -5.03 4.34 0.75
N GLU A 79 -3.80 4.37 1.21
CA GLU A 79 -2.62 4.29 0.35
C GLU A 79 -2.58 2.96 -0.43
N GLU A 80 -2.91 1.84 0.19
CA GLU A 80 -3.05 0.55 -0.49
C GLU A 80 -4.15 0.57 -1.56
N THR A 81 -5.32 1.14 -1.26
CA THR A 81 -6.40 1.22 -2.26
C THR A 81 -6.02 2.12 -3.43
N LEU A 82 -5.37 3.25 -3.18
CA LEU A 82 -4.91 4.17 -4.23
C LEU A 82 -3.86 3.50 -5.13
N THR A 83 -2.90 2.77 -4.56
CA THR A 83 -1.89 2.06 -5.36
C THR A 83 -2.52 0.92 -6.18
N ARG A 84 -3.51 0.20 -5.64
CA ARG A 84 -4.28 -0.80 -6.39
C ARG A 84 -5.09 -0.17 -7.53
N MET A 85 -5.71 0.98 -7.29
CA MET A 85 -6.45 1.70 -8.33
C MET A 85 -5.51 2.22 -9.43
N GLN A 86 -4.39 2.83 -9.09
CA GLN A 86 -3.41 3.30 -10.06
C GLN A 86 -2.81 2.16 -10.91
N THR A 87 -2.52 1.01 -10.29
CA THR A 87 -2.04 -0.16 -11.04
C THR A 87 -3.14 -0.74 -11.94
N ALA A 88 -4.39 -0.73 -11.51
CA ALA A 88 -5.53 -1.11 -12.35
C ALA A 88 -5.75 -0.14 -13.52
N GLU A 89 -5.65 1.17 -13.29
CA GLU A 89 -5.74 2.20 -14.34
C GLU A 89 -4.63 2.06 -15.38
N LYS A 90 -3.38 1.82 -14.97
CA LYS A 90 -2.26 1.54 -15.89
C LYS A 90 -2.49 0.28 -16.72
N LYS A 91 -3.05 -0.77 -16.10
CA LYS A 91 -3.41 -1.99 -16.83
C LYS A 91 -4.54 -1.76 -17.81
N ALA A 92 -5.56 -1.00 -17.42
CA ALA A 92 -6.67 -0.64 -18.28
C ALA A 92 -6.20 0.19 -19.48
N SER A 93 -5.38 1.22 -19.27
CA SER A 93 -4.84 2.05 -20.35
C SER A 93 -3.93 1.27 -21.30
N ARG A 94 -3.15 0.30 -20.78
CA ARG A 94 -2.40 -0.63 -21.63
C ARG A 94 -3.34 -1.46 -22.52
N LEU A 95 -4.38 -2.05 -21.93
CA LEU A 95 -5.32 -2.89 -22.67
C LEU A 95 -6.08 -2.09 -23.73
N THR A 96 -6.50 -0.86 -23.43
CA THR A 96 -7.15 0.02 -24.42
C THR A 96 -6.20 0.34 -25.57
N ALA A 97 -4.94 0.70 -25.28
CA ALA A 97 -3.95 1.00 -26.32
C ALA A 97 -3.66 -0.22 -27.23
N ILE A 98 -3.57 -1.42 -26.65
CA ILE A 98 -3.40 -2.68 -27.40
C ILE A 98 -4.59 -2.93 -28.34
N VAL A 99 -5.81 -2.75 -27.83
CA VAL A 99 -7.06 -2.95 -28.59
C VAL A 99 -7.17 -1.93 -29.73
N GLU A 100 -6.91 -0.65 -29.44
CA GLU A 100 -6.92 0.43 -30.45
C GLU A 100 -5.89 0.19 -31.57
N ALA A 101 -4.72 -0.34 -31.22
CA ALA A 101 -3.71 -0.70 -32.19
C ALA A 101 -4.01 -2.01 -32.96
N GLY A 102 -5.05 -2.75 -32.59
CA GLY A 102 -5.47 -3.97 -33.26
C GLY A 102 -4.45 -5.12 -33.17
N LEU A 103 -3.65 -5.12 -32.11
CA LEU A 103 -2.60 -6.12 -31.86
C LEU A 103 -3.21 -7.49 -31.52
N PRO A 104 -2.70 -8.59 -32.11
CA PRO A 104 -3.11 -9.93 -31.74
C PRO A 104 -2.67 -10.26 -30.30
N PRO A 105 -3.38 -11.18 -29.60
CA PRO A 105 -3.12 -11.48 -28.19
C PRO A 105 -1.71 -12.03 -27.93
N GLU A 106 -1.09 -12.69 -28.92
CA GLU A 106 0.29 -13.17 -28.84
C GLU A 106 1.31 -12.03 -28.74
N LEU A 107 1.08 -10.92 -29.47
CA LEU A 107 1.94 -9.74 -29.42
C LEU A 107 1.58 -8.81 -28.25
N ALA A 108 0.31 -8.80 -27.83
CA ALA A 108 -0.14 -8.05 -26.66
C ALA A 108 0.60 -8.44 -25.37
N GLN A 109 0.99 -9.71 -25.22
CA GLN A 109 1.76 -10.20 -24.07
C GLN A 109 3.18 -9.62 -23.99
N LEU A 110 3.73 -9.17 -25.13
CA LEU A 110 5.06 -8.55 -25.19
C LEU A 110 5.05 -7.07 -24.79
N VAL A 111 3.87 -6.48 -24.60
CA VAL A 111 3.74 -5.06 -24.21
C VAL A 111 3.93 -4.92 -22.69
N PRO A 112 4.95 -4.18 -22.24
CA PRO A 112 5.29 -4.07 -20.82
C PRO A 112 4.22 -3.34 -20.01
N GLU A 113 4.15 -3.62 -18.70
CA GLU A 113 3.30 -2.91 -17.73
C GLU A 113 4.01 -1.65 -17.20
N THR A 114 4.41 -0.77 -18.11
CA THR A 114 5.15 0.46 -17.81
C THR A 114 4.31 1.70 -18.11
N ASP A 115 4.96 2.86 -18.10
CA ASP A 115 4.34 4.14 -18.43
C ASP A 115 3.66 4.10 -19.81
N PRO A 116 2.52 4.80 -19.99
CA PRO A 116 1.72 4.74 -21.21
C PRO A 116 2.51 5.17 -22.46
N GLU A 117 3.47 6.08 -22.31
CA GLU A 117 4.35 6.53 -23.41
C GLU A 117 5.22 5.39 -23.94
N LYS A 118 5.85 4.62 -23.05
CA LYS A 118 6.66 3.45 -23.42
C LYS A 118 5.78 2.37 -24.03
N VAL A 119 4.57 2.17 -23.49
CA VAL A 119 3.59 1.24 -24.07
C VAL A 119 3.30 1.59 -25.53
N ASN A 120 3.07 2.86 -25.83
CA ASN A 120 2.84 3.32 -27.20
C ASN A 120 4.05 3.09 -28.12
N GLU A 121 5.27 3.37 -27.67
CA GLU A 121 6.49 3.06 -28.44
C GLU A 121 6.61 1.56 -28.78
N TYR A 122 6.26 0.69 -27.84
CA TYR A 122 6.26 -0.76 -28.08
C TYR A 122 5.15 -1.16 -29.07
N ILE A 123 3.97 -0.58 -28.93
CA ILE A 123 2.85 -0.79 -29.84
C ILE A 123 3.23 -0.40 -31.28
N GLU A 124 3.91 0.74 -31.47
CA GLU A 124 4.38 1.17 -32.79
C GLU A 124 5.38 0.19 -33.40
N LYS A 125 6.29 -0.37 -32.60
CA LYS A 125 7.25 -1.39 -33.05
C LYS A 125 6.57 -2.71 -33.41
N LEU A 126 5.50 -3.07 -32.70
CA LEU A 126 4.77 -4.32 -32.91
C LEU A 126 3.72 -4.23 -34.02
N ARG A 127 3.21 -3.04 -34.35
CA ARG A 127 2.23 -2.81 -35.42
C ARG A 127 2.63 -3.44 -36.77
N PRO A 128 3.85 -3.23 -37.32
CA PRO A 128 4.23 -3.86 -38.60
C PRO A 128 4.30 -5.39 -38.51
N LEU A 129 4.61 -5.96 -37.35
CA LEU A 129 4.58 -7.42 -37.14
C LEU A 129 3.15 -7.93 -37.07
N ALA A 130 2.26 -7.20 -36.40
CA ALA A 130 0.83 -7.51 -36.35
C ALA A 130 0.20 -7.48 -37.76
N GLU A 131 0.55 -6.50 -38.59
CA GLU A 131 0.11 -6.43 -39.99
C GLU A 131 0.67 -7.58 -40.83
N ARG A 132 1.93 -7.97 -40.65
CA ARG A 132 2.52 -9.16 -41.32
C ARG A 132 1.85 -10.46 -40.91
N LEU A 133 1.46 -10.60 -39.64
CA LEU A 133 0.70 -11.76 -39.16
C LEU A 133 -0.73 -11.76 -39.72
N ARG A 134 -1.40 -10.60 -39.71
CA ARG A 134 -2.77 -10.44 -40.23
C ARG A 134 -2.85 -10.64 -41.74
N SER A 135 -1.86 -10.17 -42.49
CA SER A 135 -1.77 -10.39 -43.94
C SER A 135 -1.41 -11.83 -44.31
N GLY A 136 -1.17 -12.72 -43.33
CA GLY A 136 -0.76 -14.09 -43.59
C GLY A 136 0.54 -14.10 -44.37
N GLY A 137 1.58 -13.45 -43.79
CA GLY A 137 2.89 -13.20 -44.38
C GLY A 137 3.41 -14.30 -45.30
N PRO A 138 4.22 -13.95 -46.32
CA PRO A 138 4.42 -14.74 -47.53
C PRO A 138 4.56 -16.23 -47.20
N ALA A 139 3.60 -17.02 -47.69
CA ALA A 139 3.73 -18.47 -47.72
C ALA A 139 5.02 -18.76 -48.51
N GLY A 140 6.11 -19.08 -47.82
CA GLY A 140 7.42 -19.21 -48.44
C GLY A 140 8.53 -18.48 -47.71
N THR A 141 9.31 -19.17 -46.87
CA THR A 141 10.68 -18.72 -46.59
C THR A 141 11.59 -19.25 -47.70
N LEU A 142 12.77 -18.64 -47.90
CA LEU A 142 13.77 -19.15 -48.86
C LEU A 142 14.12 -20.64 -48.61
N THR A 143 13.97 -21.07 -47.36
CA THR A 143 14.21 -22.44 -46.87
C THR A 143 12.97 -23.33 -46.86
N ASN A 144 11.76 -22.78 -47.05
CA ASN A 144 10.51 -23.53 -47.03
C ASN A 144 9.52 -22.91 -48.03
N PRO A 145 9.58 -23.30 -49.32
CA PRO A 145 8.79 -22.66 -50.37
C PRO A 145 7.29 -22.83 -50.11
N ALA A 146 6.49 -21.89 -50.62
CA ALA A 146 5.04 -21.91 -50.56
C ALA A 146 4.51 -23.31 -50.90
N ARG A 147 3.45 -23.79 -50.22
CA ARG A 147 2.80 -25.08 -50.59
C ARG A 147 2.35 -25.13 -52.07
N SER A 148 2.23 -23.97 -52.74
CA SER A 148 1.98 -23.86 -54.19
C SER A 148 3.20 -24.14 -55.07
N ALA A 149 4.42 -24.01 -54.55
CA ALA A 149 5.67 -24.27 -55.28
C ALA A 149 6.14 -25.74 -55.17
N SER A 150 5.52 -26.55 -54.30
CA SER A 150 5.80 -27.99 -54.16
C SER A 150 4.64 -28.90 -54.62
N GLY A 151 3.64 -28.35 -55.32
CA GLY A 151 2.45 -29.07 -55.77
C GLY A 151 2.56 -29.63 -57.19
N ASP A 152 1.53 -30.38 -57.60
CA ASP A 152 1.40 -30.97 -58.95
C ASP A 152 1.61 -29.93 -60.09
N ALA A 153 1.36 -28.64 -59.83
CA ALA A 153 1.64 -27.54 -60.77
C ALA A 153 3.14 -27.30 -61.04
N ALA A 154 4.01 -27.41 -60.04
CA ALA A 154 5.47 -27.29 -60.21
C ALA A 154 6.06 -28.55 -60.87
N ARG A 155 5.48 -29.72 -60.58
CA ARG A 155 5.85 -30.96 -61.26
C ARG A 155 5.45 -30.92 -62.75
N LEU A 156 4.32 -30.31 -63.10
CA LEU A 156 3.91 -30.10 -64.48
C LEU A 156 4.90 -29.26 -65.29
N THR A 157 5.39 -28.15 -64.73
CA THR A 157 6.36 -27.29 -65.43
C THR A 157 7.70 -27.99 -65.64
N GLN A 158 8.17 -28.76 -64.65
CA GLN A 158 9.39 -29.55 -64.79
C GLN A 158 9.25 -30.68 -65.84
N LEU A 159 8.12 -31.40 -65.84
CA LEU A 159 7.83 -32.44 -66.83
C LEU A 159 7.65 -31.86 -68.24
N ALA A 160 7.07 -30.68 -68.38
CA ALA A 160 6.96 -29.99 -69.66
C ALA A 160 8.33 -29.63 -70.25
N ALA A 161 9.26 -29.14 -69.41
CA ALA A 161 10.62 -28.82 -69.85
C ALA A 161 11.43 -30.05 -70.26
N SER A 162 11.25 -31.19 -69.58
CA SER A 162 11.88 -32.47 -69.97
C SER A 162 11.23 -33.07 -71.22
N ALA A 163 9.91 -32.98 -71.33
CA ALA A 163 9.16 -33.37 -72.52
C ALA A 163 9.60 -32.58 -73.77
N GLY A 164 9.82 -31.27 -73.63
CA GLY A 164 10.34 -30.42 -74.70
C GLY A 164 11.77 -30.78 -75.15
N ARG A 165 12.54 -31.46 -74.29
CA ARG A 165 13.87 -32.02 -74.61
C ARG A 165 13.80 -33.43 -75.22
N GLY A 166 12.60 -33.97 -75.43
CA GLY A 166 12.37 -35.27 -76.09
C GLY A 166 12.18 -36.46 -75.15
N ASP A 167 12.08 -36.25 -73.83
CA ASP A 167 11.85 -37.36 -72.89
C ASP A 167 10.44 -37.94 -73.01
N ARG A 168 10.33 -39.12 -73.63
CA ARG A 168 9.05 -39.82 -73.84
C ARG A 168 8.37 -40.22 -72.53
N ARG A 169 9.13 -40.50 -71.47
CA ARG A 169 8.58 -40.79 -70.14
C ARG A 169 7.96 -39.53 -69.52
N ALA A 170 8.66 -38.40 -69.61
CA ALA A 170 8.17 -37.12 -69.11
C ALA A 170 6.90 -36.67 -69.84
N LEU A 171 6.80 -36.90 -71.15
CA LEU A 171 5.58 -36.61 -71.93
C LEU A 171 4.33 -37.36 -71.41
N ARG A 172 4.49 -38.64 -71.06
CA ARG A 172 3.37 -39.46 -70.54
C ARG A 172 2.95 -38.97 -69.15
N GLU A 173 3.92 -38.74 -68.26
CA GLU A 173 3.63 -38.23 -66.92
C GLU A 173 3.02 -36.83 -66.96
N TYR A 174 3.50 -35.96 -67.85
CA TYR A 174 2.95 -34.63 -68.05
C TYR A 174 1.47 -34.69 -68.46
N ALA A 175 1.13 -35.53 -69.45
CA ALA A 175 -0.24 -35.69 -69.91
C ALA A 175 -1.17 -36.18 -68.78
N HIS A 176 -0.73 -37.20 -68.04
CA HIS A 176 -1.49 -37.80 -66.95
C HIS A 176 -1.71 -36.80 -65.80
N LEU A 177 -0.66 -36.06 -65.42
CA LEU A 177 -0.71 -35.06 -64.36
C LEU A 177 -1.59 -33.86 -64.77
N ARG A 178 -1.56 -33.48 -66.05
CA ARG A 178 -2.37 -32.40 -66.60
C ARG A 178 -3.86 -32.77 -66.60
N GLU A 179 -4.17 -34.03 -66.93
CA GLU A 179 -5.54 -34.56 -66.89
C GLU A 179 -6.07 -34.68 -65.47
N LYS A 180 -5.25 -35.17 -64.52
CA LYS A 180 -5.57 -35.22 -63.10
C LYS A 180 -5.91 -33.83 -62.55
N MET A 181 -5.08 -32.83 -62.86
CA MET A 181 -5.32 -31.44 -62.45
C MET A 181 -6.57 -30.83 -63.11
N ARG A 182 -6.90 -31.22 -64.36
CA ARG A 182 -8.10 -30.76 -65.06
C ARG A 182 -9.39 -31.39 -64.53
N SER A 183 -9.31 -32.64 -64.04
CA SER A 183 -10.48 -33.41 -63.56
C SER A 183 -10.81 -33.17 -62.09
N GLY A 184 -9.93 -32.53 -61.32
CA GLY A 184 -10.23 -31.96 -60.00
C GLY A 184 -10.70 -32.95 -58.93
N ARG A 185 -10.42 -34.25 -59.09
CA ARG A 185 -10.70 -35.29 -58.09
C ARG A 185 -9.47 -35.64 -57.27
#